data_AF-A0A1V5NFP8-F1
#
_entry.id   AF-A0A1V5NFP8-F1
#
_cell.length_a   1.000
_cell.length_b   1.000
_cell.length_c   1.000
_cell.angle_alpha   90.00
_cell.angle_beta   90.00
_cell.angle_gamma   90.00
#
_symmetry.space_group_name_H-M   'P 1'
#
loop_
_entity.id
_entity.type
_entity.pdbx_description
1 polymer ?
#
loop_
_entity_poly.entity_id
_entity_poly.type
_entity_poly.pdbx_seq_one_letter_code
_entity_poly.pdbx_strand_id
1 'polypeptide(L)' 'MQWKPSDSVFAAIKTAFLTSATICLACLTDAKDAAGASGPHGNFAITKFDRSEALEDAISVDVTAKMSKYIAWVDVA' A
#
# COMPACT_ATOMS: atom_id res chain seq x y z
N MET A 1 -8.17 -2.70 0.69
CA MET A 1 -8.00 -1.81 1.88
C MET A 1 -9.36 -1.25 2.29
N GLN A 2 -9.60 -0.92 3.56
CA GLN A 2 -10.86 -0.25 3.95
C GLN A 2 -10.81 1.24 3.58
N TRP A 3 -11.95 1.81 3.22
CA TRP A 3 -12.08 3.25 2.95
C TRP A 3 -11.99 4.03 4.27
N LYS A 4 -10.81 4.57 4.56
CA LYS A 4 -10.53 5.37 5.76
C LYS A 4 -9.76 6.63 5.40
N PRO A 5 -10.46 7.73 4.99
CA PRO A 5 -9.80 8.96 4.54
C PRO A 5 -8.97 9.66 5.62
N SER A 6 -9.23 9.39 6.90
CA SER A 6 -8.43 9.91 8.03
C SER A 6 -7.12 9.16 8.27
N ASP A 7 -6.91 8.03 7.59
CA ASP A 7 -5.67 7.26 7.68
C ASP A 7 -4.59 7.87 6.78
N SER A 8 -3.39 8.08 7.33
CA SER A 8 -2.27 8.71 6.62
C SER A 8 -1.76 7.86 5.45
N VAL A 9 -1.80 6.53 5.57
CA VAL A 9 -1.42 5.61 4.50
C VAL A 9 -2.45 5.66 3.38
N PHE A 10 -3.75 5.73 3.70
CA PHE A 10 -4.81 5.92 2.71
C PHE A 10 -4.60 7.22 1.91
N ALA A 11 -4.35 8.33 2.60
CA ALA A 11 -4.11 9.62 1.97
C ALA A 11 -2.87 9.59 1.06
N ALA A 12 -1.79 8.92 1.49
CA ALA A 12 -0.58 8.78 0.69
C ALA A 12 -0.82 7.95 -0.59
N ILE A 13 -1.51 6.81 -0.50
CA ILE A 13 -1.84 5.96 -1.67
C ILE A 13 -2.74 6.73 -2.65
N LYS A 14 -3.79 7.39 -2.15
CA LYS A 14 -4.69 8.20 -2.98
C LYS A 14 -3.95 9.33 -3.68
N THR A 15 -3.05 10.01 -2.96
CA THR A 15 -2.23 11.09 -3.55
C THR A 15 -1.32 10.54 -4.64
N ALA A 16 -0.58 9.45 -4.36
CA ALA A 16 0.29 8.81 -5.34
C ALA A 16 -0.45 8.41 -6.62
N PHE A 17 -1.67 7.87 -6.49
CA PHE A 17 -2.54 7.58 -7.62
C PHE A 17 -2.94 8.83 -8.41
N LEU A 18 -3.45 9.87 -7.73
CA LEU A 18 -3.93 11.09 -8.39
C LEU A 18 -2.81 11.91 -9.05
N THR A 19 -1.60 11.90 -8.48
CA THR A 19 -0.45 12.65 -9.02
C THR A 19 0.44 11.82 -9.93
N SER A 20 0.09 10.55 -10.20
CA SER A 20 0.96 9.59 -10.90
C SER A 20 2.37 9.50 -10.29
N ALA A 21 2.48 9.72 -8.98
CA ALA A 21 3.74 9.64 -8.26
C ALA A 21 3.97 8.20 -7.77
N THR A 22 5.23 7.86 -7.52
CA THR A 22 5.56 6.59 -6.86
C THR A 22 5.56 6.74 -5.35
N ILE A 23 5.11 5.71 -4.64
CA ILE A 23 5.15 5.63 -3.18
C ILE A 23 6.18 4.58 -2.75
N CYS A 24 6.97 4.90 -1.74
CA CYS A 24 7.95 3.96 -1.17
C CYS A 24 7.26 3.06 -0.15
N LEU A 25 7.27 1.75 -0.37
CA LEU A 25 6.60 0.76 0.47
C LEU A 25 7.53 -0.43 0.74
N ALA A 26 7.34 -1.07 1.90
CA ALA A 26 7.92 -2.36 2.23
C ALA A 26 6.78 -3.39 2.35
N CYS A 27 6.78 -4.40 1.49
CA CYS A 27 5.77 -5.45 1.50
C CYS A 27 6.26 -6.60 2.38
N LEU A 28 6.07 -6.46 3.69
CA LEU A 28 6.54 -7.43 4.68
C LEU A 28 5.54 -8.59 4.84
N THR A 29 6.06 -9.76 5.21
CA THR A 29 5.27 -10.97 5.51
C THR A 29 4.41 -10.85 6.77
N ASP A 30 4.76 -9.93 7.68
CA ASP A 30 4.05 -9.67 8.94
C ASP A 30 4.14 -8.17 9.28
N ALA A 31 3.68 -7.79 10.47
CA ALA A 31 3.79 -6.44 10.99
C ALA A 31 5.25 -5.95 10.96
N LYS A 32 5.42 -4.64 10.71
CA LYS A 32 6.74 -4.01 10.53
C LYS A 32 7.69 -4.13 11.74
N ASP A 33 7.15 -4.46 12.89
CA ASP A 33 7.77 -4.59 14.20
C ASP A 33 7.77 -6.03 14.72
N ALA A 34 7.20 -6.97 13.95
CA ALA A 34 7.26 -8.39 14.28
C ALA A 34 8.64 -8.96 13.88
N ALA A 35 9.31 -9.59 14.84
CA ALA A 35 10.56 -10.31 14.57
C ALA A 35 10.32 -11.41 13.53
N GLY A 36 11.19 -11.48 12.53
CA GLY A 36 11.05 -12.39 11.38
C GLY A 36 10.18 -11.86 10.23
N ALA A 37 9.60 -10.66 10.34
CA ALA A 37 8.96 -10.02 9.20
C ALA A 37 10.00 -9.70 8.12
N SER A 38 9.76 -10.14 6.89
CA SER A 38 10.70 -9.97 5.79
C SER A 38 9.97 -9.59 4.50
N GLY A 39 10.65 -8.88 3.59
CA GLY A 39 10.07 -8.61 2.29
C GLY A 39 10.76 -7.52 1.46
N PRO A 40 10.29 -7.31 0.22
CA PRO A 40 10.86 -6.32 -0.68
C PRO A 40 10.45 -4.90 -0.27
N HIS A 41 11.45 -4.01 -0.27
CA HIS A 41 11.30 -2.58 -0.12
C HIS A 41 11.66 -1.89 -1.45
N GLY A 42 10.76 -1.03 -1.92
CA GLY A 42 10.94 -0.30 -3.16
C GLY A 42 9.93 0.81 -3.38
N ASN A 43 10.05 1.47 -4.52
CA ASN A 43 9.06 2.43 -5.01
C ASN A 43 8.02 1.70 -5.87
N PHE A 44 6.76 1.99 -5.63
CA PHE A 44 5.62 1.42 -6.32
C PHE A 44 4.78 2.51 -6.98
N ALA A 45 4.37 2.27 -8.22
CA ALA A 45 3.35 3.06 -8.89
C ALA A 45 1.97 2.43 -8.61
N ILE A 46 1.00 3.27 -8.26
CA ILE A 46 -0.39 2.84 -8.09
C ILE A 46 -1.08 2.91 -9.45
N THR A 47 -1.44 1.77 -10.02
CA THR A 47 -2.01 1.68 -11.38
C THR A 47 -3.53 1.54 -11.39
N LYS A 48 -4.14 1.22 -10.24
CA LYS A 48 -5.58 1.05 -10.09
C LYS A 48 -5.98 1.41 -8.66
N PHE A 49 -7.10 2.11 -8.55
CA PHE A 49 -7.71 2.50 -7.28
C PHE A 49 -9.23 2.48 -7.48
N ASP A 50 -9.86 1.35 -7.18
CA ASP A 50 -11.29 1.14 -7.42
C ASP A 50 -12.03 1.07 -6.09
N ARG A 51 -13.07 1.89 -5.93
CA ARG A 51 -13.90 1.94 -4.73
C ARG A 51 -15.08 0.97 -4.89
N SER A 52 -15.28 0.11 -3.90
CA SER A 52 -16.39 -0.83 -3.82
C SER A 52 -17.29 -0.49 -2.61
N GLU A 53 -18.58 -0.34 -2.88
CA GLU A 53 -19.63 -0.01 -1.91
C GLU A 53 -20.68 -1.12 -1.93
N ALA A 54 -20.40 -2.22 -1.23
CA ALA A 54 -21.39 -3.27 -1.00
C ALA A 54 -22.42 -2.80 0.05
N LEU A 55 -23.71 -3.08 -0.19
CA LEU A 55 -24.83 -2.53 0.57
C LEU A 55 -24.86 -2.90 2.07
N GLU A 56 -24.16 -3.96 2.47
CA GLU A 56 -24.14 -4.46 3.87
C GLU A 56 -22.74 -4.48 4.52
N ASP A 57 -21.71 -4.01 3.81
CA ASP A 57 -20.31 -4.11 4.24
C ASP A 57 -19.62 -2.75 4.35
N ALA A 58 -18.50 -2.72 5.06
CA ALA A 58 -17.64 -1.56 5.09
C ALA A 58 -17.10 -1.25 3.68
N ILE A 59 -17.18 0.02 3.28
CA ILE A 59 -16.66 0.50 2.00
C ILE A 59 -15.19 0.10 1.88
N SER A 60 -14.84 -0.54 0.77
CA SER A 60 -13.50 -1.02 0.50
C SER A 60 -12.93 -0.39 -0.77
N VAL A 61 -11.61 -0.46 -0.89
CA VAL A 61 -10.87 -0.03 -2.07
C VAL A 61 -9.91 -1.12 -2.49
N ASP A 62 -9.94 -1.44 -3.76
CA ASP A 62 -8.99 -2.31 -4.41
C ASP A 62 -7.88 -1.47 -5.05
N VAL A 63 -6.66 -1.66 -4.55
CA VAL A 63 -5.48 -0.92 -5.00
C VAL A 63 -4.50 -1.89 -5.64
N THR A 64 -4.09 -1.59 -6.87
CA THR A 64 -3.00 -2.31 -7.52
C THR A 64 -1.75 -1.46 -7.51
N ALA A 65 -0.72 -1.92 -6.79
CA ALA A 65 0.60 -1.33 -6.76
C ALA A 65 1.56 -2.20 -7.58
N LYS A 66 2.29 -1.59 -8.53
CA LYS A 66 3.35 -2.25 -9.28
C LYS A 66 4.70 -1.68 -8.91
N MET A 67 5.66 -2.54 -8.60
CA MET A 67 7.01 -2.11 -8.24
C MET A 67 7.69 -1.46 -9.45
N SER A 68 8.07 -0.19 -9.31
CA SER A 68 8.76 0.59 -10.33
C SER A 68 10.27 0.60 -10.10
N LYS A 69 10.70 0.54 -8.84
CA LYS A 69 12.13 0.50 -8.48
C LYS A 69 12.32 -0.33 -7.22
N TYR A 70 13.09 -1.40 -7.33
CA TYR A 70 13.56 -2.15 -6.18
C TYR A 70 14.66 -1.36 -5.46
N ILE A 71 14.64 -1.35 -4.12
CA ILE A 71 15.66 -0.72 -3.29
C ILE A 71 16.45 -1.78 -2.53
N ALA A 72 15.79 -2.59 -1.71
CA ALA A 72 16.43 -3.60 -0.89
C ALA A 72 15.43 -4.66 -0.41
N TRP A 73 15.97 -5.77 0.11
CA TRP A 73 15.22 -6.70 0.94
C TRP A 73 15.37 -6.26 2.39
N VAL A 74 14.27 -6.26 3.15
CA VAL A 74 14.26 -5.87 4.56
C VAL A 74 13.93 -7.11 5.38
N ASP A 75 14.74 -7.37 6.41
CA ASP A 75 14.49 -8.36 7.45
C ASP A 75 14.40 -7.64 8.80
N VAL A 76 13.30 -7.85 9.51
CA VAL A 76 13.10 -7.34 10.87
C VAL A 76 13.67 -8.37 11.84
N ALA A 77 14.83 -8.06 12.43
CA ALA A 77 15.56 -8.90 13.37
C ALA A 77 14.97 -8.84 14.80
#